data_AF-A0A8J5R726-F1
#
_entry.id   AF-A0A8J5R726-F1
#
_cell.length_a   1.000
_cell.length_b   1.000
_cell.length_c   1.000
_cell.angle_alpha   90.00
_cell.angle_beta   90.00
_cell.angle_gamma   90.00
#
_symmetry.space_group_name_H-M   'P 1'
#
loop_
_entity.id
_entity.type
_entity.pdbx_description
1 polymer ?
#
loop_
_entity_poly.entity_id
_entity_poly.type
_entity_poly.pdbx_seq_one_letter_code
_entity_poly.pdbx_strand_id
1 'polypeptide(L)'
;MKFNTGMHQHLLLGQWLRSRYDKLIPDHYSLDDIYVRSTDVDRTLMSAESNLAGLYPPKGNQRWDNMRWMPIPVHTLPETMDYVLAGKKMPTL
;
A
#
# COMPACT_ATOMS: atom_id res chain seq x y z
N MET A 1 -12.25 -4.83 22.68
CA MET A 1 -12.43 -4.85 21.21
C MET A 1 -11.33 -3.97 20.60
N LYS A 2 -10.37 -4.52 19.85
CA LYS A 2 -9.26 -3.76 19.24
C LYS A 2 -9.66 -3.33 17.82
N PHE A 3 -10.13 -2.10 17.66
CA PHE A 3 -10.66 -1.56 16.40
C PHE A 3 -9.63 -1.47 15.25
N ASN A 4 -8.32 -1.62 15.51
CA ASN A 4 -7.25 -1.30 14.54
C ASN A 4 -6.31 -2.47 14.24
N THR A 5 -6.70 -3.71 14.57
CA THR A 5 -5.79 -4.88 14.48
C THR A 5 -5.29 -5.12 13.05
N GLY A 6 -6.16 -5.06 12.05
CA GLY A 6 -5.80 -5.27 10.64
C GLY A 6 -4.83 -4.20 10.11
N MET A 7 -5.09 -2.92 10.41
CA MET A 7 -4.18 -1.83 10.03
C MET A 7 -2.80 -2.02 10.67
N HIS A 8 -2.74 -2.38 11.96
CA HIS A 8 -1.48 -2.64 12.63
C HIS A 8 -0.73 -3.83 12.03
N GLN A 9 -1.43 -4.91 11.67
CA GLN A 9 -0.83 -6.05 10.98
C GLN A 9 -0.22 -5.64 9.63
N HIS A 10 -0.93 -4.83 8.83
CA HIS A 10 -0.39 -4.35 7.56
C HIS A 10 0.81 -3.41 7.74
N LEU A 11 0.79 -2.54 8.76
CA LEU A 11 1.93 -1.71 9.13
C LEU A 11 3.17 -2.55 9.45
N LEU A 12 3.03 -3.56 10.31
CA LEU A 12 4.13 -4.46 10.66
C LEU A 12 4.63 -5.24 9.44
N LEU A 13 3.72 -5.68 8.56
CA LEU A 13 4.09 -6.33 7.31
C LEU A 13 4.90 -5.37 6.41
N GLY A 14 4.52 -4.10 6.31
CA GLY A 14 5.24 -3.09 5.54
C GLY A 14 6.66 -2.88 6.06
N GLN A 15 6.82 -2.78 7.38
CA GLN A 15 8.14 -2.66 8.03
C GLN A 15 9.01 -3.89 7.76
N TRP A 16 8.41 -5.08 7.79
CA TRP A 16 9.11 -6.31 7.44
C TRP A 16 9.54 -6.34 5.98
N LEU A 17 8.68 -5.90 5.05
CA LEU A 17 9.00 -5.79 3.62
C LEU A 17 10.14 -4.79 3.38
N ARG A 18 10.15 -3.63 4.07
CA ARG A 18 11.25 -2.65 4.01
C ARG A 18 12.57 -3.28 4.42
N SER A 19 12.58 -4.04 5.52
CA SER A 19 13.78 -4.74 6.01
C SER A 19 14.22 -5.83 5.04
N ARG A 20 13.28 -6.59 4.48
CA ARG A 20 13.57 -7.70 3.56
C ARG A 20 14.14 -7.24 2.22
N TYR A 21 13.66 -6.12 1.70
CA TYR A 21 13.98 -5.63 0.36
C TYR A 21 14.82 -4.34 0.38
N ASP A 22 15.50 -4.04 1.48
CA ASP A 22 16.32 -2.85 1.68
C ASP A 22 17.34 -2.58 0.54
N LYS A 23 17.89 -3.66 -0.04
CA LYS A 23 18.83 -3.63 -1.17
C LYS A 23 18.18 -3.52 -2.54
N LEU A 24 16.89 -3.85 -2.66
CA LEU A 24 16.16 -3.89 -3.92
C LEU A 24 15.38 -2.59 -4.14
N ILE A 25 14.69 -2.11 -3.10
CA ILE A 25 13.88 -0.90 -3.16
C ILE A 25 14.58 0.25 -2.42
N PRO A 26 14.71 1.43 -3.02
CA PRO A 26 15.36 2.57 -2.37
C PRO A 26 14.71 2.99 -1.06
N ASP A 27 15.48 3.62 -0.19
CA ASP A 27 15.01 4.13 1.10
C ASP A 27 14.08 5.34 0.96
N HIS A 28 14.21 6.10 -0.14
CA HIS A 28 13.33 7.21 -0.49
C HIS A 28 12.32 6.72 -1.53
N TYR A 29 11.06 7.09 -1.35
CA TYR A 29 10.01 6.73 -2.29
C TYR A 29 10.19 7.47 -3.62
N SER A 30 9.98 6.77 -4.74
CA SER A 30 9.77 7.33 -6.07
C SER A 30 8.62 6.61 -6.77
N LEU A 31 7.89 7.34 -7.62
CA LEU A 31 6.85 6.76 -8.50
C LEU A 31 7.43 5.78 -9.53
N ASP A 32 8.72 5.89 -9.84
CA ASP A 32 9.40 5.03 -10.83
C ASP A 32 9.83 3.68 -10.24
N ASP A 33 9.95 3.58 -8.91
CA ASP A 33 10.50 2.38 -8.25
C ASP A 33 9.43 1.34 -7.89
N ILE A 34 8.23 1.81 -7.54
CA ILE A 34 7.13 0.94 -7.11
C ILE A 34 5.78 1.37 -7.70
N TYR A 35 4.98 0.38 -8.05
CA TYR A 35 3.59 0.55 -8.44
C TYR A 35 2.69 -0.24 -7.48
N VAL A 36 1.71 0.44 -6.88
CA VAL A 36 0.80 -0.17 -5.91
C VAL A 36 -0.60 -0.19 -6.48
N ARG A 37 -1.21 -1.38 -6.50
CA ARG A 37 -2.58 -1.58 -6.94
C ARG A 37 -3.35 -2.41 -5.91
N SER A 38 -4.60 -2.04 -5.68
CA SER A 38 -5.54 -2.74 -4.81
C SER A 38 -6.90 -2.88 -5.50
N THR A 39 -7.76 -3.76 -4.99
CA THR A 39 -9.16 -3.81 -5.41
C THR A 39 -9.92 -2.60 -4.86
N ASP A 40 -10.99 -2.19 -5.56
CA ASP A 40 -11.83 -1.05 -5.17
C ASP A 40 -12.80 -1.40 -4.04
N VAL A 41 -12.25 -1.76 -2.87
CA VAL A 41 -13.00 -1.98 -1.65
C VAL A 41 -12.24 -1.39 -0.47
N ASP A 42 -12.93 -0.68 0.41
CA ASP A 42 -12.35 0.06 1.54
C ASP A 42 -11.31 -0.74 2.31
N ARG A 43 -11.62 -2.00 2.66
CA ARG A 43 -10.72 -2.85 3.44
C ARG A 43 -9.36 -3.05 2.76
N THR A 44 -9.31 -3.17 1.43
CA THR A 44 -8.08 -3.45 0.69
C THR A 44 -7.29 -2.17 0.42
N LEU A 45 -7.97 -1.04 0.25
CA LEU A 45 -7.34 0.28 0.17
C LEU A 45 -6.70 0.66 1.51
N MET A 46 -7.45 0.53 2.62
CA MET A 46 -6.94 0.81 3.97
C MET A 46 -5.75 -0.10 4.35
N SER A 47 -5.82 -1.37 3.96
CA SER A 47 -4.72 -2.33 4.12
C SER A 47 -3.47 -1.94 3.33
N ALA A 48 -3.63 -1.50 2.08
CA ALA A 48 -2.51 -1.07 1.24
C ALA A 48 -1.83 0.19 1.82
N GLU A 49 -2.61 1.20 2.19
CA GLU A 49 -2.11 2.43 2.82
C GLU A 49 -1.39 2.15 4.15
N SER A 50 -1.97 1.29 5.00
CA SER A 50 -1.34 0.89 6.25
C SER A 50 0.00 0.17 6.02
N ASN A 51 0.08 -0.65 4.96
CA ASN A 51 1.32 -1.32 4.59
C ASN A 51 2.37 -0.33 4.09
N LEU A 52 1.98 0.62 3.24
CA LEU A 52 2.87 1.65 2.71
C LEU A 52 3.42 2.56 3.81
N ALA A 53 2.63 2.87 4.83
CA ALA A 53 3.10 3.60 6.01
C ALA A 53 4.25 2.88 6.74
N GLY A 54 4.31 1.56 6.67
CA GLY A 54 5.40 0.75 7.23
C GLY A 54 6.56 0.56 6.26
N LEU A 55 6.26 0.50 4.96
CA LEU A 55 7.24 0.27 3.90
C LEU A 55 8.09 1.52 3.60
N TYR A 56 7.48 2.71 3.58
CA TYR A 56 8.12 3.98 3.24
C TYR A 56 7.86 5.04 4.32
N PRO A 57 8.45 4.90 5.52
CA PRO A 57 8.46 5.99 6.48
C PRO A 57 9.22 7.20 5.89
N PRO A 58 8.68 8.43 5.92
CA PRO A 58 9.31 9.58 5.26
C PRO A 58 10.71 9.90 5.82
N LYS A 59 11.68 10.12 4.92
CA LYS A 59 13.06 10.51 5.24
C LYS A 59 13.45 11.80 4.53
N GLY A 60 14.37 12.54 5.14
CA GLY A 60 14.93 13.76 4.54
C GLY A 60 13.85 14.75 4.08
N ASN A 61 13.88 15.08 2.80
CA ASN A 61 12.96 16.01 2.15
C ASN A 61 11.54 15.47 1.94
N GLN A 62 11.28 14.18 2.16
CA GLN A 62 9.93 13.59 2.08
C GLN A 62 9.12 13.82 3.37
N ARG A 63 9.76 14.30 4.44
CA ARG A 63 9.08 14.70 5.67
C ARG A 63 8.37 16.04 5.45
N TRP A 64 7.06 15.98 5.20
CA TRP A 64 6.23 17.14 4.91
C TRP A 64 5.53 17.72 6.15
N ASP A 65 5.50 16.97 7.26
CA ASP A 65 5.01 17.39 8.57
C ASP A 65 5.71 16.55 9.68
N ASN A 66 5.32 16.74 10.94
CA ASN A 66 5.76 15.99 12.11
C ASN A 66 5.27 14.52 12.12
N MET A 67 4.38 14.15 11.21
CA MET A 67 3.89 12.78 11.07
C MET A 67 4.94 11.87 10.41
N ARG A 68 5.06 10.63 10.89
CA ARG A 68 5.88 9.58 10.25
C ARG A 68 5.13 8.87 9.13
N TRP A 69 4.44 9.64 8.29
CA TRP A 69 3.63 9.16 7.17
C TRP A 69 3.64 10.19 6.04
N MET A 70 3.56 9.73 4.80
CA MET A 70 3.32 10.55 3.62
C MET A 70 2.34 9.83 2.68
N PRO A 71 1.56 10.58 1.89
CA PRO A 71 0.69 9.98 0.90
C PRO A 71 1.50 9.26 -0.18
N ILE A 72 1.16 8.00 -0.45
CA ILE A 72 1.70 7.21 -1.56
C ILE A 72 0.50 6.68 -2.35
N PRO A 73 0.40 6.93 -3.67
CA PRO A 73 -0.76 6.52 -4.45
C PRO A 73 -1.00 5.00 -4.45
N VAL A 74 -2.24 4.60 -4.14
CA VAL A 74 -2.75 3.25 -4.38
C VAL A 74 -3.73 3.32 -5.56
N HIS A 75 -3.38 2.67 -6.66
CA HIS A 75 -4.23 2.60 -7.84
C HIS A 75 -5.31 1.53 -7.68
N THR A 76 -6.49 1.80 -8.21
CA THR A 76 -7.62 0.87 -8.18
C THR A 76 -8.42 0.97 -9.46
N LEU A 77 -9.20 -0.06 -9.77
CA LEU A 77 -10.21 -0.06 -10.82
C LEU A 77 -11.53 -0.52 -10.22
N PRO A 78 -12.67 0.01 -10.68
CA PRO A 78 -13.98 -0.51 -10.29
C PRO A 78 -14.04 -2.02 -10.47
N GLU A 79 -14.68 -2.72 -9.53
CA GLU A 79 -14.65 -4.19 -9.47
C GLU A 79 -15.07 -4.86 -10.79
N THR A 80 -16.02 -4.26 -11.53
CA THR A 80 -16.51 -4.75 -12.82
C THR A 80 -15.49 -4.65 -13.96
N MET A 81 -14.47 -3.81 -13.80
CA MET A 81 -13.37 -3.60 -14.75
C MET A 81 -12.05 -4.19 -14.26
N ASP A 82 -12.01 -4.72 -13.03
CA ASP A 82 -10.80 -5.25 -12.43
C ASP A 82 -10.60 -6.75 -12.73
N TYR A 83 -10.20 -7.03 -13.97
CA TYR A 83 -9.91 -8.39 -14.43
C TYR A 83 -8.62 -8.98 -13.86
N VAL A 84 -7.84 -8.20 -13.10
CA VAL A 84 -6.54 -8.62 -12.55
C VAL A 84 -6.70 -9.07 -11.09
N LEU A 85 -7.40 -8.29 -10.26
CA LEU A 85 -7.44 -8.52 -8.81
C LEU A 85 -8.81 -8.99 -8.29
N ALA A 86 -9.93 -8.64 -8.93
CA ALA A 86 -11.26 -8.98 -8.40
C ALA A 86 -11.59 -10.48 -8.50
N GLY A 87 -10.86 -11.25 -9.32
CA GLY A 87 -11.01 -12.70 -9.42
C GLY A 87 -12.36 -13.19 -9.92
N LYS A 88 -13.23 -12.29 -10.40
CA LYS A 88 -14.54 -12.62 -10.97
C LYS A 88 -14.35 -13.08 -12.42
N LYS A 89 -15.01 -14.18 -12.79
CA LYS A 89 -15.06 -14.63 -14.18
C LYS A 89 -15.65 -13.52 -15.05
N MET A 90 -15.03 -13.28 -16.21
CA MET A 90 -15.58 -12.41 -17.24
C MET A 90 -17.05 -12.78 -17.47
N PRO A 91 -17.99 -11.81 -17.49
CA PRO A 91 -19.35 -12.10 -17.93
C PRO A 91 -19.24 -12.64 -19.36
N THR A 92 -19.64 -13.90 -19.55
CA THR A 92 -19.80 -14.46 -20.89
C THR A 92 -20.85 -13.63 -21.63
N LEU A 93 -20.46 -13.10 -22.79
CA LEU A 93 -21.39 -12.54 -23.78
C LEU A 93 -22.38 -13.61 -24.26
#